data_AF-A0A9E7NBL9-F1
#
_entry.id   AF-A0A9E7NBL9-F1
#
_cell.length_a   1.000
_cell.length_b   1.000
_cell.length_c   1.000
_cell.angle_alpha   90.00
_cell.angle_beta   90.00
_cell.angle_gamma   90.00
#
_symmetry.space_group_name_H-M   'P 1'
#
loop_
_entity.id
_entity.type
_entity.pdbx_description
1 polymer ?
#
loop_
_entity_poly.entity_id
_entity_poly.type
_entity_poly.pdbx_seq_one_letter_code
_entity_poly.pdbx_strand_id
1 'polypeptide(L)'
;MVSDRELVDKWRTHVFRPAADEVRALLERFPDRRSLTVPFDRCGTDYRFSAPLLEQPDRTLEAGRAALGEFAEELGAREGRIHPDDRVYLRVTGAPTSVRHSLSDLGTEHLNRLVTVEGTVADVDAPGPRVAVAGFRCDHCEELVSVRQPGRFLRRPGRCRHCNANGPFTLEPDRATCVDAQTIAISDDDRTLAVELEHDLVDAFSIGEEIELVAIPRARLDGETTTGTLELEAVSADPENENPVPAP
;
A
#
# COMPACT_ATOMS: atom_id res chain seq x y z
N MET A 1 16.86 -15.93 0.97
CA MET A 1 15.47 -15.45 0.95
C MET A 1 15.10 -15.07 2.37
N VAL A 2 14.71 -13.82 2.62
CA VAL A 2 14.31 -13.33 3.96
C VAL A 2 12.94 -13.90 4.31
N SER A 3 12.75 -14.39 5.54
CA SER A 3 11.48 -14.96 6.00
C SER A 3 10.49 -13.86 6.46
N ASP A 4 9.19 -14.16 6.50
CA ASP A 4 8.18 -13.18 6.95
C ASP A 4 8.39 -12.76 8.40
N ARG A 5 8.74 -13.71 9.29
CA ARG A 5 9.10 -13.42 10.68
C ARG A 5 10.32 -12.50 10.77
N GLU A 6 11.33 -12.72 9.93
CA GLU A 6 12.50 -11.84 9.89
C GLU A 6 12.10 -10.42 9.44
N LEU A 7 11.23 -10.26 8.45
CA LEU A 7 10.74 -8.94 8.04
C LEU A 7 9.97 -8.25 9.18
N VAL A 8 9.12 -8.98 9.90
CA VAL A 8 8.42 -8.46 11.10
C VAL A 8 9.43 -7.92 12.11
N ASP A 9 10.47 -8.69 12.43
CA ASP A 9 11.52 -8.27 13.38
C ASP A 9 12.28 -7.02 12.88
N LYS A 10 12.52 -6.91 11.57
CA LYS A 10 13.15 -5.73 10.95
C LYS A 10 12.29 -4.49 11.11
N TRP A 11 10.99 -4.56 10.80
CA TRP A 11 10.05 -3.46 11.00
C TRP A 11 10.01 -2.97 12.45
N ARG A 12 9.93 -3.92 13.39
CA ARG A 12 9.93 -3.60 14.82
C ARG A 12 11.22 -2.89 15.23
N THR A 13 12.37 -3.38 14.78
CA THR A 13 13.68 -2.87 15.19
C THR A 13 14.00 -1.51 14.58
N HIS A 14 13.76 -1.38 13.28
CA HIS A 14 14.21 -0.23 12.49
C HIS A 14 13.19 0.90 12.42
N VAL A 15 11.89 0.57 12.44
CA VAL A 15 10.82 1.56 12.27
C VAL A 15 10.09 1.83 13.57
N PHE A 16 9.47 0.82 14.18
CA PHE A 16 8.54 1.07 15.29
C PHE A 16 9.20 1.38 16.63
N ARG A 17 10.30 0.68 16.99
CA ARG A 17 11.05 1.00 18.21
C ARG A 17 11.57 2.44 18.21
N PRO A 18 12.20 2.94 17.13
CA PRO A 18 12.70 4.30 17.09
C PRO A 18 11.62 5.35 16.78
N ALA A 19 10.39 4.94 16.44
CA ALA A 19 9.23 5.79 16.20
C ALA A 19 8.08 5.51 17.20
N ALA A 20 8.44 5.15 18.44
CA ALA A 20 7.46 4.70 19.42
C ALA A 20 6.46 5.79 19.81
N ASP A 21 6.89 7.05 19.84
CA ASP A 21 6.02 8.19 20.16
C ASP A 21 4.99 8.43 19.04
N GLU A 22 5.41 8.32 17.78
CA GLU A 22 4.56 8.42 16.60
C GLU A 22 3.55 7.27 16.54
N VAL A 23 3.98 6.05 16.89
CA VAL A 23 3.07 4.90 17.01
C VAL A 23 2.05 5.12 18.14
N ARG A 24 2.46 5.64 19.30
CA ARG A 24 1.49 5.98 20.37
C ARG A 24 0.49 7.05 19.91
N ALA A 25 0.97 8.10 19.24
CA ALA A 25 0.10 9.14 18.71
C ALA A 25 -0.89 8.61 17.66
N LEU A 26 -0.48 7.65 16.83
CA LEU A 26 -1.38 6.91 15.94
C LEU A 26 -2.45 6.15 16.75
N LEU A 27 -2.04 5.37 17.76
CA LEU A 27 -2.93 4.55 18.59
C LEU A 27 -3.91 5.36 19.44
N GLU A 28 -3.59 6.60 19.77
CA GLU A 28 -4.49 7.53 20.49
C GLU A 28 -5.59 8.11 19.59
N ARG A 29 -5.30 8.29 18.30
CA ARG A 29 -6.23 8.87 17.30
C ARG A 29 -6.89 7.82 16.42
N PHE A 30 -6.58 6.54 16.62
CA PHE A 30 -7.22 5.45 15.90
C PHE A 30 -8.68 5.31 16.37
N PRO A 31 -9.67 5.14 15.46
CA PRO A 31 -9.54 4.84 14.03
C PRO A 31 -9.57 6.05 13.09
N ASP A 32 -9.60 7.29 13.58
CA ASP A 32 -9.67 8.49 12.74
C ASP A 32 -8.36 8.71 11.97
N ARG A 33 -7.21 8.47 12.63
CA ARG A 33 -5.91 8.41 11.97
C ARG A 33 -5.50 6.96 11.72
N ARG A 34 -5.17 6.64 10.47
CA ARG A 34 -4.77 5.28 10.05
C ARG A 34 -3.49 5.24 9.25
N SER A 35 -2.74 6.33 9.16
CA SER A 35 -1.46 6.39 8.44
C SER A 35 -0.30 6.74 9.35
N LEU A 36 0.85 6.12 9.06
CA LEU A 36 2.14 6.38 9.67
C LEU A 36 3.18 6.62 8.57
N THR A 37 3.82 7.79 8.61
CA THR A 37 4.94 8.11 7.72
C THR A 37 6.17 7.30 8.11
N VAL A 38 6.79 6.65 7.12
CA VAL A 38 7.96 5.79 7.27
C VAL A 38 9.02 6.28 6.30
N PRO A 39 9.92 7.18 6.73
CA PRO A 39 11.07 7.54 5.92
C PRO A 39 11.89 6.28 5.56
N PHE A 40 12.26 6.13 4.28
CA PHE A 40 12.99 4.96 3.80
C PHE A 40 14.37 4.81 4.47
N ASP A 41 14.97 5.93 4.88
CA ASP A 41 16.24 5.96 5.61
C ASP A 41 16.22 5.15 6.91
N ARG A 42 15.02 4.88 7.48
CA ARG A 42 14.82 3.99 8.64
C ARG A 42 15.31 2.58 8.36
N CYS A 43 15.33 2.13 7.11
CA CYS A 43 15.94 0.84 6.75
C CYS A 43 17.46 0.81 7.03
N GLY A 44 18.11 1.97 7.13
CA GLY A 44 19.54 2.10 7.32
C GLY A 44 20.34 1.38 6.23
N THR A 45 21.41 0.70 6.64
CA THR A 45 22.25 -0.10 5.74
C THR A 45 21.81 -1.57 5.66
N ASP A 46 20.63 -1.91 6.20
CA ASP A 46 20.15 -3.28 6.27
C ASP A 46 19.53 -3.72 4.94
N TYR A 47 20.36 -4.24 4.03
CA TYR A 47 19.92 -4.75 2.73
C TYR A 47 18.85 -5.84 2.83
N ARG A 48 18.81 -6.60 3.94
CA ARG A 48 17.79 -7.62 4.16
C ARG A 48 16.42 -7.04 4.51
N PHE A 49 16.33 -5.73 4.71
CA PHE A 49 15.09 -4.99 4.87
C PHE A 49 14.82 -4.06 3.69
N SER A 50 15.81 -3.26 3.26
CA SER A 50 15.63 -2.29 2.18
C SER A 50 15.35 -2.95 0.82
N ALA A 51 16.09 -3.99 0.44
CA ALA A 51 15.87 -4.64 -0.85
C ALA A 51 14.50 -5.32 -0.96
N PRO A 52 14.02 -6.10 0.03
CA PRO A 52 12.65 -6.61 0.00
C PRO A 52 11.58 -5.52 -0.01
N LEU A 53 11.81 -4.37 0.62
CA LEU A 53 10.86 -3.25 0.58
C LEU A 53 10.73 -2.67 -0.83
N LEU A 54 11.83 -2.59 -1.58
CA LEU A 54 11.82 -2.10 -2.97
C LEU A 54 11.34 -3.17 -3.96
N GLU A 55 11.79 -4.42 -3.82
CA GLU A 55 11.52 -5.50 -4.78
C GLU A 55 10.20 -6.23 -4.54
N GLN A 56 9.74 -6.30 -3.29
CA GLN A 56 8.53 -7.01 -2.86
C GLN A 56 7.72 -6.16 -1.86
N PRO A 57 7.32 -4.92 -2.22
CA PRO A 57 6.69 -3.97 -1.31
C PRO A 57 5.43 -4.52 -0.65
N ASP A 58 4.56 -5.24 -1.39
CA ASP A 58 3.32 -5.80 -0.83
C ASP A 58 3.57 -6.68 0.39
N ARG A 59 4.46 -7.65 0.23
CA ARG A 59 4.85 -8.61 1.26
C ARG A 59 5.53 -7.90 2.42
N THR A 60 6.44 -6.98 2.11
CA THR A 60 7.20 -6.27 3.14
C THR A 60 6.31 -5.33 3.94
N LEU A 61 5.40 -4.58 3.31
CA LEU A 61 4.41 -3.73 3.98
C LEU A 61 3.39 -4.57 4.79
N GLU A 62 3.06 -5.77 4.33
CA GLU A 62 2.21 -6.70 5.09
C GLU A 62 2.90 -7.18 6.38
N ALA A 63 4.18 -7.55 6.30
CA ALA A 63 4.98 -7.82 7.49
C ALA A 63 5.07 -6.60 8.43
N GLY A 64 5.13 -5.39 7.88
CA GLY A 64 5.12 -4.14 8.66
C GLY A 64 3.82 -3.92 9.43
N ARG A 65 2.67 -4.21 8.81
CA ARG A 65 1.37 -4.13 9.50
C ARG A 65 1.24 -5.17 10.61
N ALA A 66 1.71 -6.40 10.38
CA ALA A 66 1.75 -7.42 11.43
C ALA A 66 2.65 -6.99 12.61
N ALA A 67 3.84 -6.47 12.29
CA ALA A 67 4.78 -5.92 13.27
C ALA A 67 4.18 -4.75 14.07
N LEU A 68 3.39 -3.88 13.43
CA LEU A 68 2.71 -2.77 14.10
C LEU A 68 1.68 -3.28 15.11
N GLY A 69 0.91 -4.31 14.75
CA GLY A 69 -0.04 -4.96 15.66
C GLY A 69 0.66 -5.51 16.91
N GLU A 70 1.72 -6.32 16.72
CA GLU A 70 2.49 -6.87 17.84
C GLU A 70 3.13 -5.76 18.71
N PHE A 71 3.63 -4.69 18.09
CA PHE A 71 4.26 -3.59 18.82
C PHE A 71 3.24 -2.71 19.58
N ALA A 72 2.02 -2.54 19.03
CA ALA A 72 0.95 -1.82 19.71
C ALA A 72 0.53 -2.52 21.01
N GLU A 73 0.45 -3.85 21.01
CA GLU A 73 0.18 -4.66 22.22
C GLU A 73 1.24 -4.44 23.31
N GLU A 74 2.52 -4.38 22.93
CA GLU A 74 3.63 -4.14 23.85
C GLU A 74 3.60 -2.74 24.49
N LEU A 75 3.11 -1.74 23.76
CA LEU A 75 2.96 -0.37 24.28
C LEU A 75 1.79 -0.23 25.27
N GLY A 76 1.11 -1.33 25.60
CA GLY A 76 -0.02 -1.32 26.52
C GLY A 76 -1.28 -0.71 25.93
N ALA A 77 -1.36 -0.63 24.58
CA ALA A 77 -2.66 -0.48 23.95
C ALA A 77 -3.48 -1.70 24.38
N ARG A 78 -4.61 -1.47 25.06
CA ARG A 78 -5.54 -2.55 25.40
C ARG A 78 -5.81 -3.38 24.13
N GLU A 79 -5.90 -4.69 24.28
CA GLU A 79 -6.31 -5.61 23.21
C GLU A 79 -7.44 -4.97 22.39
N GLY A 80 -7.28 -4.92 21.07
CA GLY A 80 -8.34 -4.50 20.14
C GLY A 80 -8.37 -3.04 19.68
N ARG A 81 -7.26 -2.28 19.77
CA ARG A 81 -7.20 -0.96 19.09
C ARG A 81 -6.86 -1.04 17.61
N ILE A 82 -6.00 -1.96 17.17
CA ILE A 82 -5.69 -2.20 15.75
C ILE A 82 -5.73 -3.71 15.53
N HIS A 83 -6.82 -4.20 14.93
CA HIS A 83 -6.97 -5.58 14.49
C HIS A 83 -6.09 -5.85 13.25
N PRO A 84 -5.63 -7.09 12.99
CA PRO A 84 -4.95 -7.43 11.73
C PRO A 84 -5.74 -7.08 10.45
N ASP A 85 -7.07 -7.00 10.58
CA ASP A 85 -7.97 -6.58 9.50
C ASP A 85 -8.13 -5.06 9.39
N ASP A 86 -7.69 -4.31 10.41
CA ASP A 86 -7.70 -2.86 10.37
C ASP A 86 -6.67 -2.36 9.35
N ARG A 87 -7.17 -1.55 8.42
CA ARG A 87 -6.34 -0.93 7.38
C ARG A 87 -5.52 0.22 7.98
N VAL A 88 -4.28 -0.09 8.32
CA VAL A 88 -3.23 0.91 8.59
C VAL A 88 -2.32 1.06 7.38
N TYR A 89 -2.02 2.30 7.02
CA TYR A 89 -1.20 2.71 5.90
C TYR A 89 0.22 3.07 6.39
N LEU A 90 1.21 2.33 5.91
CA LEU A 90 2.62 2.64 6.13
C LEU A 90 3.10 3.44 4.92
N ARG A 91 3.16 4.76 5.06
CA ARG A 91 3.48 5.71 3.99
C ARG A 91 4.99 5.81 3.85
N VAL A 92 5.58 5.01 2.97
CA VAL A 92 7.03 5.00 2.73
C VAL A 92 7.44 6.23 1.94
N THR A 93 8.23 7.13 2.53
CA THR A 93 8.68 8.38 1.90
C THR A 93 10.19 8.39 1.66
N GLY A 94 10.67 9.25 0.76
CA GLY A 94 12.10 9.44 0.53
C GLY A 94 12.82 8.18 0.03
N ALA A 95 12.17 7.42 -0.85
CA ALA A 95 12.76 6.23 -1.47
C ALA A 95 14.02 6.62 -2.29
N PRO A 96 15.00 5.69 -2.42
CA PRO A 96 16.30 6.02 -2.99
C PRO A 96 16.20 6.35 -4.47
N THR A 97 17.09 7.23 -4.96
CA THR A 97 17.12 7.68 -6.36
C THR A 97 17.24 6.53 -7.37
N SER A 98 17.74 5.36 -6.95
CA SER A 98 17.84 4.16 -7.78
C SER A 98 16.50 3.59 -8.25
N VAL A 99 15.38 3.95 -7.59
CA VAL A 99 14.02 3.54 -7.99
C VAL A 99 13.20 4.70 -8.52
N ARG A 100 13.86 5.82 -8.83
CA ARG A 100 13.23 7.00 -9.43
C ARG A 100 13.20 6.85 -10.95
N HIS A 101 12.02 7.03 -11.54
CA HIS A 101 11.77 6.85 -12.96
C HIS A 101 10.81 7.95 -13.47
N SER A 102 10.91 8.30 -14.75
CA SER A 102 9.84 9.06 -15.41
C SER A 102 8.62 8.15 -15.62
N LEU A 103 7.43 8.71 -15.86
CA LEU A 103 6.24 7.89 -16.16
C LEU A 103 6.45 7.12 -17.47
N SER A 104 7.14 7.73 -18.41
CA SER A 104 7.49 7.14 -19.71
C SER A 104 8.43 5.93 -19.60
N ASP A 105 9.32 5.89 -18.61
CA ASP A 105 10.25 4.77 -18.39
C ASP A 105 9.56 3.54 -17.75
N LEU A 106 8.35 3.70 -17.20
CA LEU A 106 7.68 2.60 -16.51
C LEU A 106 7.21 1.49 -17.46
N GLY A 107 7.98 0.40 -17.49
CA GLY A 107 7.65 -0.86 -18.16
C GLY A 107 7.41 -2.06 -17.24
N THR A 108 7.36 -3.24 -17.84
CA THR A 108 7.08 -4.54 -17.19
C THR A 108 8.05 -4.87 -16.04
N GLU A 109 9.30 -4.43 -16.12
CA GLU A 109 10.32 -4.70 -15.09
C GLU A 109 10.05 -4.00 -13.74
N HIS A 110 9.23 -2.95 -13.74
CA HIS A 110 8.83 -2.19 -12.56
C HIS A 110 7.55 -2.73 -11.92
N LEU A 111 6.85 -3.67 -12.56
CA LEU A 111 5.59 -4.19 -12.05
C LEU A 111 5.74 -4.84 -10.67
N ASN A 112 4.86 -4.45 -9.75
CA ASN A 112 4.81 -4.91 -8.36
C ASN A 112 6.08 -4.59 -7.55
N ARG A 113 6.89 -3.63 -7.99
CA ARG A 113 8.03 -3.09 -7.24
C ARG A 113 7.73 -1.67 -6.79
N LEU A 114 8.45 -1.19 -5.77
CA LEU A 114 8.34 0.19 -5.33
C LEU A 114 9.11 1.09 -6.30
N VAL A 115 8.48 2.15 -6.77
CA VAL A 115 9.09 3.18 -7.61
C VAL A 115 8.79 4.57 -7.05
N THR A 116 9.63 5.53 -7.39
CA THR A 116 9.35 6.95 -7.24
C THR A 116 9.14 7.56 -8.61
N VAL A 117 8.07 8.31 -8.79
CA VAL A 117 7.80 9.06 -10.02
C VAL A 117 7.37 10.47 -9.68
N GLU A 118 7.58 11.38 -10.62
CA GLU A 118 7.13 12.77 -10.54
C GLU A 118 6.19 13.04 -11.70
N GLY A 119 5.23 13.94 -11.49
CA GLY A 119 4.32 14.38 -12.53
C GLY A 119 3.36 15.44 -12.05
N THR A 120 2.65 16.03 -13.01
CA THR A 120 1.60 17.00 -12.74
C THR A 120 0.25 16.31 -12.74
N VAL A 121 -0.60 16.62 -11.76
CA VAL A 121 -1.98 16.12 -11.70
C VAL A 121 -2.77 16.69 -12.87
N ALA A 122 -3.16 15.84 -13.81
CA ALA A 122 -3.89 16.20 -15.02
C ALA A 122 -5.42 16.08 -14.85
N ASP A 123 -5.88 15.13 -14.01
CA ASP A 123 -7.30 14.88 -13.75
C ASP A 123 -7.51 14.32 -12.34
N VAL A 124 -8.70 14.56 -11.78
CA VAL A 124 -9.08 14.13 -10.42
C VAL A 124 -10.52 13.63 -10.43
N ASP A 125 -10.71 12.33 -10.21
CA ASP A 125 -12.04 11.73 -10.09
C ASP A 125 -12.67 12.05 -8.72
N ALA A 126 -13.99 11.89 -8.63
CA ALA A 126 -14.69 11.97 -7.36
C ALA A 126 -14.30 10.78 -6.45
N PRO A 127 -14.14 10.98 -5.13
CA PRO A 127 -13.92 9.90 -4.19
C PRO A 127 -15.07 8.88 -4.20
N GLY A 128 -14.72 7.61 -3.97
CA GLY A 128 -15.68 6.52 -3.91
C GLY A 128 -15.18 5.33 -3.09
N PRO A 129 -16.09 4.41 -2.72
CA PRO A 129 -15.71 3.22 -1.98
C PRO A 129 -15.00 2.20 -2.87
N ARG A 130 -13.88 1.66 -2.40
CA ARG A 130 -13.14 0.57 -3.05
C ARG A 130 -13.04 -0.63 -2.11
N VAL A 131 -13.23 -1.83 -2.64
CA VAL A 131 -13.03 -3.07 -1.89
C VAL A 131 -11.54 -3.25 -1.62
N ALA A 132 -11.12 -3.14 -0.36
CA ALA A 132 -9.73 -3.34 0.06
C ALA A 132 -9.46 -4.81 0.43
N VAL A 133 -10.46 -5.49 1.00
CA VAL A 133 -10.42 -6.91 1.33
C VAL A 133 -11.72 -7.53 0.86
N ALA A 134 -11.63 -8.50 -0.05
CA ALA A 134 -12.78 -9.24 -0.51
C ALA A 134 -12.89 -10.57 0.25
N GLY A 135 -14.09 -10.87 0.76
CA GLY A 135 -14.43 -12.16 1.33
C GLY A 135 -14.92 -13.11 0.24
N PHE A 136 -14.27 -14.27 0.09
CA PHE A 136 -14.68 -15.31 -0.84
C PHE A 136 -15.10 -16.58 -0.09
N ARG A 137 -16.31 -17.07 -0.31
CA ARG A 137 -16.74 -18.39 0.18
C ARG A 137 -16.19 -19.48 -0.72
N CYS A 138 -15.53 -20.48 -0.13
CA CYS A 138 -15.11 -21.67 -0.87
C CYS A 138 -16.31 -22.59 -1.10
N ASP A 139 -16.61 -22.94 -2.35
CA ASP A 139 -17.80 -23.77 -2.64
C ASP A 139 -17.63 -25.25 -2.22
N HIS A 140 -16.41 -25.67 -1.87
CA HIS A 140 -16.13 -27.04 -1.39
C HIS A 140 -16.31 -27.23 0.11
N CYS A 141 -15.90 -26.24 0.91
CA CYS A 141 -15.87 -26.36 2.37
C CYS A 141 -16.63 -25.24 3.08
N GLU A 142 -17.25 -24.33 2.32
CA GLU A 142 -18.06 -23.19 2.78
C GLU A 142 -17.31 -22.16 3.64
N GLU A 143 -16.01 -22.36 3.86
CA GLU A 143 -15.19 -21.48 4.67
C GLU A 143 -14.83 -20.19 3.94
N LEU A 144 -14.71 -19.09 4.71
CA LEU A 144 -14.40 -17.77 4.20
C LEU A 144 -12.89 -17.59 3.99
N VAL A 145 -12.53 -17.21 2.76
CA VAL A 145 -11.18 -16.87 2.35
C VAL A 145 -11.14 -15.37 2.05
N SER A 146 -10.56 -14.60 2.95
CA SER A 146 -10.32 -13.17 2.76
C SER A 146 -9.08 -12.95 1.90
N VAL A 147 -9.19 -12.11 0.86
CA VAL A 147 -8.08 -11.77 -0.04
C VAL A 147 -7.96 -10.26 -0.14
N ARG A 148 -6.77 -9.73 0.12
CA ARG A 148 -6.45 -8.31 -0.12
C ARG A 148 -6.52 -8.02 -1.61
N GLN A 149 -7.15 -6.90 -1.94
CA GLN A 149 -7.39 -6.47 -3.31
C GLN A 149 -6.47 -5.29 -3.61
N PRO A 150 -5.31 -5.51 -4.27
CA PRO A 150 -4.49 -4.41 -4.76
C PRO A 150 -5.12 -3.81 -6.03
N GLY A 151 -5.10 -2.48 -6.13
CA GLY A 151 -5.71 -1.75 -7.24
C GLY A 151 -7.24 -1.91 -7.32
N ARG A 152 -7.81 -1.64 -8.50
CA ARG A 152 -9.27 -1.55 -8.71
C ARG A 152 -9.98 -2.85 -9.12
N PHE A 153 -9.25 -3.92 -9.44
CA PHE A 153 -9.83 -5.19 -9.90
C PHE A 153 -9.85 -6.27 -8.84
N LEU A 154 -10.94 -7.04 -8.83
CA LEU A 154 -11.07 -8.18 -7.93
C LEU A 154 -10.13 -9.33 -8.32
N ARG A 155 -9.15 -9.60 -7.45
CA ARG A 155 -8.34 -10.81 -7.43
C ARG A 155 -8.99 -11.88 -6.57
N ARG A 156 -9.19 -13.05 -7.17
CA ARG A 156 -9.69 -14.25 -6.51
C ARG A 156 -8.55 -15.05 -5.87
N PRO A 157 -8.80 -15.79 -4.79
CA PRO A 157 -7.82 -16.72 -4.25
C PRO A 157 -7.55 -17.84 -5.27
N GLY A 158 -6.28 -18.22 -5.43
CA GLY A 158 -5.92 -19.37 -6.27
C GLY A 158 -6.16 -20.73 -5.59
N ARG A 159 -6.23 -20.74 -4.25
CA ARG A 159 -6.42 -21.95 -3.44
C ARG A 159 -7.04 -21.62 -2.09
N CYS A 160 -7.87 -22.52 -1.59
CA CYS A 160 -8.49 -22.43 -0.27
C CYS A 160 -7.45 -22.85 0.78
N ARG A 161 -7.19 -21.98 1.75
CA ARG A 161 -6.28 -22.25 2.88
C ARG A 161 -6.78 -23.34 3.85
N HIS A 162 -8.07 -23.70 3.79
CA HIS A 162 -8.69 -24.65 4.71
C HIS A 162 -8.77 -26.07 4.13
N CYS A 163 -9.25 -26.22 2.89
CA CYS A 163 -9.41 -27.53 2.25
C CYS A 163 -8.43 -27.80 1.09
N ASN A 164 -7.54 -26.85 0.77
CA ASN A 164 -6.59 -26.93 -0.35
C ASN A 164 -7.23 -27.05 -1.76
N ALA A 165 -8.55 -26.93 -1.88
CA ALA A 165 -9.22 -26.89 -3.18
C ALA A 165 -8.86 -25.60 -3.95
N ASN A 166 -8.75 -25.69 -5.27
CA ASN A 166 -8.41 -24.56 -6.13
C ASN A 166 -9.64 -23.70 -6.54
N GLY A 167 -10.79 -23.93 -5.90
CA GLY A 167 -12.07 -23.29 -6.23
C GLY A 167 -13.12 -24.32 -6.65
N PRO A 168 -14.36 -23.88 -6.98
CA PRO A 168 -14.75 -22.49 -7.20
C PRO A 168 -14.88 -21.66 -5.90
N PHE A 169 -14.79 -20.33 -6.08
CA PHE A 169 -14.90 -19.34 -5.01
C PHE A 169 -15.99 -18.33 -5.36
N THR A 170 -16.95 -18.14 -4.47
CA THR A 170 -18.03 -17.18 -4.62
C THR A 170 -17.71 -15.92 -3.84
N LEU A 171 -17.79 -14.73 -4.46
CA LEU A 171 -17.62 -13.47 -3.76
C LEU A 171 -18.82 -13.26 -2.82
N GLU A 172 -18.55 -12.89 -1.57
CA GLU A 172 -19.55 -12.52 -0.57
C GLU A 172 -19.40 -11.02 -0.28
N PRO A 173 -20.17 -10.13 -0.95
CA PRO A 173 -20.02 -8.68 -0.82
C PRO A 173 -20.18 -8.17 0.61
N ASP A 174 -21.09 -8.77 1.38
CA ASP A 174 -21.34 -8.42 2.79
C ASP A 174 -20.17 -8.77 3.71
N ARG A 175 -19.21 -9.56 3.22
CA ARG A 175 -17.98 -9.93 3.92
C ARG A 175 -16.75 -9.18 3.37
N ALA A 176 -16.96 -8.16 2.55
CA ALA A 176 -15.90 -7.30 2.05
C ALA A 176 -15.69 -6.08 2.97
N THR A 177 -14.44 -5.68 3.12
CA THR A 177 -14.06 -4.42 3.78
C THR A 177 -13.75 -3.39 2.70
N CYS A 178 -14.49 -2.28 2.71
CA CYS A 178 -14.28 -1.15 1.82
C CYS A 178 -13.47 -0.04 2.49
N VAL A 179 -12.74 0.72 1.69
CA VAL A 179 -12.03 1.94 2.08
C VAL A 179 -12.38 3.05 1.11
N ASP A 180 -12.25 4.30 1.55
CA ASP A 180 -12.33 5.45 0.65
C ASP A 180 -11.11 5.45 -0.26
N ALA A 181 -11.36 5.61 -1.55
CA ALA A 181 -10.35 5.68 -2.59
C ALA A 181 -10.72 6.75 -3.61
N GLN A 182 -9.72 7.22 -4.34
CA GLN A 182 -9.87 8.19 -5.41
C GLN A 182 -8.85 7.87 -6.49
N THR A 183 -9.23 8.06 -7.74
CA THR A 183 -8.31 7.94 -8.87
C THR A 183 -7.95 9.34 -9.34
N ILE A 184 -6.65 9.58 -9.55
CA ILE A 184 -6.16 10.77 -10.24
C ILE A 184 -5.39 10.34 -11.48
N ALA A 185 -5.25 11.24 -12.45
CA ALA A 185 -4.31 11.06 -13.56
C ALA A 185 -3.11 11.98 -13.34
N ILE A 186 -1.90 11.43 -13.37
CA ILE A 186 -0.67 12.23 -13.40
C ILE A 186 -0.05 12.15 -14.78
N SER A 187 0.52 13.26 -15.25
CA SER A 187 1.19 13.36 -16.53
C SER A 187 2.59 13.92 -16.36
N ASP A 188 3.52 13.36 -17.11
CA ASP A 188 4.76 14.02 -17.51
C ASP A 188 4.58 14.54 -18.95
N ASP A 189 5.67 14.97 -19.59
CA ASP A 189 5.66 15.51 -20.95
C ASP A 189 5.17 14.51 -22.02
N ASP A 190 5.31 13.21 -21.77
CA ASP A 190 5.19 12.15 -22.79
C ASP A 190 4.07 11.14 -22.48
N ARG A 191 3.67 11.00 -21.22
CA ARG A 191 2.76 9.94 -20.79
C ARG A 191 1.90 10.37 -19.60
N THR A 192 0.63 9.97 -19.67
CA THR A 192 -0.33 10.08 -18.56
C THR A 192 -0.63 8.69 -17.98
N LEU A 193 -0.62 8.57 -16.65
CA LEU A 193 -0.94 7.34 -15.93
C LEU A 193 -1.97 7.61 -14.84
N ALA A 194 -2.86 6.63 -14.63
CA ALA A 194 -3.80 6.65 -13.52
C ALA A 194 -3.12 6.22 -12.22
N VAL A 195 -3.41 6.93 -11.14
CA VAL A 195 -2.92 6.68 -9.78
C VAL A 195 -4.10 6.46 -8.86
N GLU A 196 -4.09 5.35 -8.15
CA GLU A 196 -5.07 5.02 -7.11
C GLU A 196 -4.56 5.55 -5.77
N LEU A 197 -5.35 6.43 -5.17
CA LEU A 197 -5.15 7.02 -3.84
C LEU A 197 -6.11 6.37 -2.84
N GLU A 198 -5.66 6.22 -1.59
CA GLU A 198 -6.46 5.64 -0.52
C GLU A 198 -6.32 6.43 0.77
N HIS A 199 -7.38 6.41 1.58
CA HIS A 199 -7.41 6.96 2.95
C HIS A 199 -6.98 8.43 3.00
N ASP A 200 -5.87 8.75 3.66
CA ASP A 200 -5.39 10.12 3.87
C ASP A 200 -4.86 10.81 2.61
N LEU A 201 -4.72 10.07 1.50
CA LEU A 201 -4.38 10.66 0.20
C LEU A 201 -5.61 11.05 -0.63
N VAL A 202 -6.82 10.68 -0.20
CA VAL A 202 -8.06 11.06 -0.88
C VAL A 202 -8.31 12.56 -0.67
N ASP A 203 -8.71 13.24 -1.74
CA ASP A 203 -8.91 14.70 -1.83
C ASP A 203 -7.67 15.52 -1.47
N ALA A 204 -6.47 14.91 -1.49
CA ALA A 204 -5.23 15.57 -1.12
C ALA A 204 -4.66 16.48 -2.22
N PHE A 205 -5.03 16.26 -3.48
CA PHE A 205 -4.38 16.89 -4.64
C PHE A 205 -5.38 17.59 -5.56
N SER A 206 -4.91 18.66 -6.20
CA SER A 206 -5.67 19.43 -7.20
C SER A 206 -5.06 19.34 -8.60
N ILE A 207 -5.87 19.54 -9.63
CA ILE A 207 -5.40 19.62 -11.02
C ILE A 207 -4.35 20.73 -11.16
N GLY A 208 -3.24 20.43 -11.83
CA GLY A 208 -2.11 21.33 -12.05
C GLY A 208 -1.04 21.28 -10.96
N GLU A 209 -1.23 20.50 -9.90
CA GLU A 209 -0.25 20.33 -8.83
C GLU A 209 0.88 19.38 -9.25
N GLU A 210 2.12 19.75 -8.91
CA GLU A 210 3.31 18.90 -9.11
C GLU A 210 3.54 18.06 -7.85
N ILE A 211 3.63 16.74 -8.04
CA ILE A 211 3.72 15.80 -6.93
C ILE A 211 4.86 14.80 -7.14
N GLU A 212 5.52 14.44 -6.05
CA GLU A 212 6.37 13.25 -5.96
C GLU A 212 5.55 12.09 -5.39
N LEU A 213 5.54 10.96 -6.10
CA LEU A 213 4.76 9.79 -5.75
C LEU A 213 5.68 8.58 -5.52
N VAL A 214 5.62 7.99 -4.33
CA VAL A 214 6.11 6.63 -4.10
C VAL A 214 4.95 5.68 -4.36
N ALA A 215 5.08 4.83 -5.38
CA ALA A 215 3.99 4.00 -5.87
C ALA A 215 4.44 2.58 -6.24
N ILE A 216 3.45 1.70 -6.43
CA ILE A 216 3.64 0.35 -6.94
C ILE A 216 2.94 0.24 -8.30
N PRO A 217 3.67 0.05 -9.42
CA PRO A 217 3.06 -0.11 -10.72
C PRO A 217 2.33 -1.46 -10.83
N ARG A 218 1.08 -1.42 -11.24
CA ARG A 218 0.17 -2.56 -11.40
C ARG A 218 -0.23 -2.70 -12.85
N ALA A 219 -0.18 -3.93 -13.35
CA ALA A 219 -0.76 -4.25 -14.64
C ALA A 219 -2.24 -4.56 -14.45
N ARG A 220 -3.08 -3.88 -15.24
CA ARG A 220 -4.48 -4.24 -15.47
C ARG A 220 -4.56 -5.08 -16.73
N LEU A 221 -5.24 -6.22 -16.65
CA LEU A 221 -5.60 -7.04 -17.80
C LEU A 221 -7.12 -7.07 -17.90
N ASP A 222 -7.66 -6.78 -19.09
CA ASP A 222 -9.11 -6.67 -19.28
C ASP A 222 -9.82 -8.02 -19.48
N GLY A 223 -9.15 -9.12 -19.14
CA GLY A 223 -9.69 -10.49 -19.17
C GLY A 223 -9.96 -11.06 -20.57
N GLU A 224 -10.20 -10.19 -21.55
CA GLU A 224 -10.48 -10.52 -22.95
C GLU A 224 -9.24 -10.36 -23.85
N THR A 225 -8.21 -9.65 -23.38
CA THR A 225 -6.99 -9.35 -24.13
C THR A 225 -5.72 -9.76 -23.37
N THR A 226 -4.67 -10.12 -24.12
CA THR A 226 -3.33 -10.35 -23.58
C THR A 226 -2.57 -9.05 -23.32
N THR A 227 -3.06 -7.94 -23.85
CA THR A 227 -2.56 -6.59 -23.59
C THR A 227 -3.26 -6.00 -22.38
N GLY A 228 -2.49 -5.34 -21.53
CA GLY A 228 -2.97 -4.64 -20.35
C GLY A 228 -2.59 -3.16 -20.34
N THR A 229 -3.14 -2.41 -19.38
CA THR A 229 -2.70 -1.05 -19.07
C THR A 229 -1.92 -1.01 -17.76
N LEU A 230 -1.12 0.04 -17.59
CA LEU A 230 -0.38 0.29 -16.36
C LEU A 230 -1.15 1.30 -15.50
N GLU A 231 -1.24 1.01 -14.21
CA GLU A 231 -1.76 1.89 -13.17
C GLU A 231 -0.78 1.96 -12.02
N LEU A 232 -0.80 3.03 -11.23
CA LEU A 232 0.02 3.20 -10.06
C LEU A 232 -0.84 3.08 -8.80
N GLU A 233 -0.41 2.28 -7.83
CA GLU A 233 -1.00 2.25 -6.49
C GLU A 233 -0.14 3.10 -5.56
N ALA A 234 -0.68 4.20 -5.03
CA ALA A 234 0.06 5.14 -4.22
C ALA A 234 0.39 4.57 -2.83
N VAL A 235 1.68 4.55 -2.49
CA VAL A 235 2.16 4.25 -1.13
C VAL A 235 2.27 5.53 -0.33
N SER A 236 2.93 6.55 -0.86
CA SER A 236 2.92 7.93 -0.33
C SER A 236 2.93 8.90 -1.50
N ALA A 237 2.45 10.11 -1.26
CA ALA A 237 2.49 11.20 -2.22
C ALA A 237 2.72 12.49 -1.44
N ASP A 238 3.67 13.29 -1.89
CA ASP A 238 4.03 14.56 -1.28
C ASP A 238 4.02 15.65 -2.36
N PRO A 239 3.48 16.85 -2.11
CA PRO A 239 3.60 17.96 -3.04
C PRO A 239 5.08 18.36 -3.16
N GLU A 240 5.59 18.55 -4.38
CA GLU A 240 7.01 18.91 -4.58
C GLU A 240 7.37 20.26 -3.92
N ASN A 241 6.38 21.11 -3.66
CA ASN A 241 6.60 22.46 -3.15
C ASN A 241 6.58 22.61 -1.61
N GLU A 242 6.44 21.52 -0.86
CA GLU A 242 6.71 21.55 0.59
C GLU A 242 8.18 21.22 0.86
N ASN A 243 9.04 22.19 0.55
CA ASN A 243 10.36 22.29 1.15
C ASN A 243 10.18 22.11 2.66
N PRO A 244 10.87 21.16 3.34
CA PRO A 244 10.67 20.97 4.77
C PRO A 244 10.99 22.29 5.46
N VAL A 245 9.98 22.93 6.05
CA VAL A 245 10.19 24.05 6.95
C VAL A 245 11.14 23.52 8.02
N PRO A 246 12.37 24.06 8.15
CA PRO A 246 13.28 23.59 9.17
C PRO A 246 12.57 23.76 10.52
N ALA A 247 12.48 22.67 11.28
CA ALA A 247 11.93 22.69 12.62
C ALA A 247 12.62 23.80 13.45
N PRO A 248 11.87 24.49 14.34
CA PRO A 248 12.38 25.64 15.09
C PRO A 248 13.58 25.31 15.99
#